data_AF-A0A3S1QWR7-F1
#
_entry.id   AF-A0A3S1QWR7-F1
#
_cell.length_a   1.000
_cell.length_b   1.000
_cell.length_c   1.000
_cell.angle_alpha   90.00
_cell.angle_beta   90.00
_cell.angle_gamma   90.00
#
_symmetry.space_group_name_H-M   'P 1'
#
loop_
_entity.id
_entity.type
_entity.pdbx_description
1 polymer ?
#
loop_
_entity_poly.entity_id
_entity_poly.type
_entity_poly.pdbx_seq_one_letter_code
_entity_poly.pdbx_strand_id
1 'polypeptide(L)' 'EPAQFGLVDWLYRNGDVVSRSDNDDGSATISLKATQSAREEIENRLRRKNNG' A
#
# COMPACT_ATOMS: atom_id res chain seq x y z
N GLU A 1 9.21 -10.69 11.24
CA GLU A 1 8.29 -10.13 12.26
C GLU A 1 7.02 -9.61 11.59
N PRO A 2 5.82 -9.78 12.18
CA PRO A 2 4.52 -9.55 11.53
C PRO A 2 4.20 -8.08 11.18
N ALA A 3 5.05 -7.12 11.58
CA ALA A 3 4.87 -5.70 11.30
C ALA A 3 4.98 -5.33 9.81
N GLN A 4 5.60 -6.19 8.97
CA GLN A 4 5.84 -5.90 7.56
C GLN A 4 4.57 -5.99 6.69
N PHE A 5 3.51 -6.68 7.17
CA PHE A 5 2.26 -6.88 6.44
C PHE A 5 1.19 -5.81 6.73
N GLY A 6 1.41 -4.92 7.70
CA GLY A 6 0.38 -3.97 8.14
C GLY A 6 -0.05 -2.96 7.07
N LEU A 7 0.84 -2.60 6.14
CA LEU A 7 0.47 -1.70 5.04
C LEU A 7 -0.37 -2.42 3.99
N VAL A 8 0.02 -3.64 3.60
CA VAL A 8 -0.70 -4.43 2.59
C VAL A 8 -2.10 -4.79 3.09
N ASP A 9 -2.23 -5.27 4.32
CA ASP A 9 -3.53 -5.56 4.94
C ASP A 9 -4.43 -4.32 4.97
N TRP A 10 -3.88 -3.18 5.38
CA TRP A 10 -4.63 -1.94 5.45
C TRP A 10 -5.06 -1.42 4.06
N LEU A 11 -4.24 -1.61 3.02
CA LEU A 11 -4.60 -1.29 1.63
C LEU A 11 -5.80 -2.12 1.16
N TYR A 12 -5.82 -3.43 1.42
CA TYR A 12 -6.97 -4.29 1.08
C TYR A 12 -8.23 -3.95 1.90
N ARG A 13 -8.07 -3.33 3.07
CA ARG A 13 -9.17 -3.01 3.99
C ARG A 13 -9.77 -1.63 3.76
N ASN A 14 -9.03 -0.71 3.13
CA ASN A 14 -9.42 0.70 2.91
C ASN A 14 -9.45 1.10 1.44
N GLY A 15 -9.16 0.16 0.53
CA GLY A 15 -9.24 0.36 -0.90
C GLY A 15 -9.59 -0.95 -1.61
N ASP A 16 -10.15 -0.82 -2.80
CA ASP A 16 -10.41 -1.93 -3.69
C ASP A 16 -9.21 -2.09 -4.62
N VAL A 17 -8.46 -3.19 -4.45
CA VAL A 17 -7.29 -3.48 -5.28
C VAL A 17 -7.76 -3.88 -6.67
N VAL A 18 -7.52 -3.00 -7.64
CA VAL A 18 -7.96 -3.19 -9.03
C VAL A 18 -6.96 -4.00 -9.85
N SER A 19 -5.68 -3.95 -9.48
CA SER A 19 -4.64 -4.73 -10.13
C SER A 19 -3.41 -4.86 -9.24
N ARG A 20 -2.72 -5.99 -9.37
CA ARG A 20 -1.39 -6.21 -8.84
C ARG A 20 -0.54 -6.86 -9.93
N SER A 21 0.66 -6.31 -10.12
CA SER A 21 1.70 -6.89 -10.97
C SER A 21 2.97 -7.03 -10.16
N ASP A 22 3.45 -8.26 -10.01
CA ASP A 22 4.78 -8.53 -9.47
C ASP A 22 5.82 -8.27 -10.58
N ASN A 23 6.87 -7.53 -10.25
CA ASN A 23 7.90 -7.11 -11.18
C ASN A 23 9.09 -8.09 -11.12
N ASP A 24 9.87 -8.17 -12.21
CA ASP A 24 10.97 -9.14 -12.36
C ASP A 24 12.13 -8.90 -11.36
N ASP A 25 12.25 -7.68 -10.85
CA ASP A 25 13.22 -7.27 -9.82
C ASP A 25 12.79 -7.65 -8.38
N GLY A 26 11.67 -8.37 -8.24
CA GLY A 26 11.11 -8.77 -6.96
C GLY A 26 10.27 -7.68 -6.27
N SER A 27 10.07 -6.52 -6.91
CA SER A 27 9.11 -5.51 -6.44
C SER A 27 7.69 -5.83 -6.89
N ALA A 28 6.70 -5.07 -6.43
CA ALA A 28 5.32 -5.22 -6.87
C ALA A 28 4.67 -3.85 -7.07
N THR A 29 3.90 -3.74 -8.16
CA THR A 29 3.07 -2.58 -8.48
C THR A 29 1.62 -2.91 -8.15
N ILE A 30 0.96 -2.07 -7.35
CA ILE A 30 -0.45 -2.25 -6.97
C ILE A 30 -1.23 -1.02 -7.39
N SER A 31 -2.31 -1.24 -8.14
CA SER A 31 -3.33 -0.23 -8.46
C SER A 31 -4.55 -0.44 -7.58
N LEU A 32 -5.05 0.63 -6.97
CA LEU A 32 -6.19 0.57 -6.06
C LEU A 32 -7.13 1.76 -6.25
N LYS A 33 -8.43 1.52 -6.06
CA LYS A 33 -9.45 2.56 -5.91
C LYS A 33 -9.63 2.81 -4.41
N ALA A 34 -9.47 4.05 -4.00
CA ALA A 34 -9.67 4.46 -2.62
C ALA A 34 -10.37 5.81 -2.57
N THR A 35 -11.00 6.10 -1.44
CA THR A 35 -11.50 7.46 -1.17
C THR A 35 -10.32 8.42 -1.05
N GLN A 36 -10.58 9.72 -1.21
CA GLN A 36 -9.54 10.73 -1.06
C GLN A 36 -8.88 10.66 0.33
N SER A 37 -9.67 10.52 1.39
CA SER A 37 -9.15 10.40 2.77
C SER A 37 -8.28 9.15 2.95
N ALA A 38 -8.64 8.03 2.34
CA ALA A 38 -7.80 6.83 2.37
C ALA A 38 -6.48 7.03 1.62
N ARG A 39 -6.48 7.76 0.49
CA ARG A 39 -5.24 8.13 -0.22
C ARG A 39 -4.30 8.95 0.66
N GLU A 40 -4.81 9.97 1.36
CA GLU A 40 -3.99 10.81 2.24
C GLU A 40 -3.32 10.01 3.36
N GLU A 41 -4.06 9.06 3.95
CA GLU A 41 -3.54 8.11 4.93
C GLU A 41 -2.46 7.17 4.34
N ILE A 42 -2.63 6.69 3.09
CA ILE A 42 -1.61 5.90 2.37
C ILE A 42 -0.31 6.71 2.24
N GLU A 43 -0.41 7.95 1.74
CA GLU A 43 0.75 8.82 1.51
C GLU A 43 1.49 9.13 2.81
N ASN A 44 0.77 9.40 3.89
CA ASN A 44 1.34 9.64 5.22
C ASN A 44 2.10 8.43 5.76
N ARG A 45 1.55 7.21 5.58
CA ARG A 45 2.20 5.97 6.03
C ARG A 45 3.45 5.65 5.22
N LEU A 46 3.41 5.83 3.90
CA LEU A 46 4.57 5.64 3.02
C LEU A 46 5.71 6.59 3.39
N ARG A 47 5.41 7.87 3.63
CA ARG A 47 6.40 8.87 4.06
C ARG A 47 7.09 8.49 5.38
N ARG A 48 6.33 7.98 6.36
CA ARG A 48 6.90 7.54 7.65
C ARG A 48 7.81 6.32 7.51
N LYS A 49 7.53 5.42 6.58
CA LYS A 49 8.32 4.21 6.34
C LYS A 49 9.65 4.50 5.62
N ASN A 50 9.71 5.55 4.78
CA ASN A 50 10.91 5.93 4.03
C ASN A 50 11.85 6.90 4.78
N ASN A 51 11.44 7.43 5.93
CA ASN A 51 12.25 8.32 6.77
C ASN A 51 12.97 7.58 7.92
N GLY A 52 13.22 6.27 7.76
CA GLY A 52 13.96 5.44 8.71
C GLY A 52 15.29 4.98 8.14
#